data_AF-K7MCF3-F1
#
_entry.id   AF-K7MCF3-F1
#
_cell.length_a   1.000
_cell.length_b   1.000
_cell.length_c   1.000
_cell.angle_alpha   90.00
_cell.angle_beta   90.00
_cell.angle_gamma   90.00
#
_symmetry.space_group_name_H-M   'P 1'
#
loop_
_entity.id
_entity.type
_entity.pdbx_description
1 polymer ?
#
loop_
_entity_poly.entity_id
_entity_poly.type
_entity_poly.pdbx_seq_one_letter_code
_entity_poly.pdbx_strand_id
1 'polypeptide(L)'
;MHFDQTSHNTEGGAEPKENENKWYRVFRNDSPTKQVYEEAAKEVALSVLSGINSSIFAYGQTSSGKTYTMSGITDFAIADIFNYIEKRTEREFVLKFSTLEIYNESVRDLLSVDGTPLRLLDDPKGQLLRDSQRKL
;
A
#
# COMPACT_ATOMS: atom_id res chain seq x y z
N MET A 1 -23.20 19.77 31.69
CA MET A 1 -23.52 21.15 31.30
C MET A 1 -22.93 22.09 32.33
N HIS A 2 -21.70 22.55 32.10
CA HIS A 2 -21.14 23.69 32.82
C HIS A 2 -20.50 24.55 31.75
N PHE A 3 -21.18 25.64 31.40
CA PHE A 3 -20.71 26.64 30.45
C PHE A 3 -19.87 27.62 31.24
N ASP A 4 -18.56 27.56 31.06
CA ASP A 4 -17.67 28.58 31.60
C ASP A 4 -17.61 29.74 30.60
N GLN A 5 -18.21 30.87 30.97
CA GLN A 5 -18.15 32.12 30.21
C GLN A 5 -17.06 32.99 30.82
N THR A 6 -15.86 32.96 30.24
CA THR A 6 -14.84 33.98 30.48
C THR A 6 -14.45 34.59 29.15
N SER A 7 -15.17 35.66 28.78
CA SER A 7 -14.84 36.53 27.65
C SER A 7 -14.30 37.84 28.20
N HIS A 8 -12.98 37.98 28.31
CA HIS A 8 -12.27 39.26 28.28
C HIS A 8 -10.75 38.99 28.24
N ASN A 9 -10.15 38.96 27.06
CA ASN A 9 -9.15 39.97 26.69
C ASN A 9 -8.75 39.81 25.22
N THR A 10 -8.85 40.90 24.49
CA THR A 10 -8.45 41.06 23.10
C THR A 10 -6.94 41.27 23.03
N GLU A 11 -6.14 40.21 22.88
CA GLU A 11 -4.72 40.35 22.57
C GLU A 11 -4.32 39.32 21.52
N GLY A 12 -3.99 39.80 20.31
CA GLY A 12 -3.16 39.08 19.34
C GLY A 12 -3.70 37.73 18.89
N GLY A 13 -4.92 37.67 18.36
CA GLY A 13 -5.39 36.50 17.64
C GLY A 13 -4.54 36.26 16.41
N ALA A 14 -3.49 35.45 16.54
CA ALA A 14 -2.82 34.86 15.39
C ALA A 14 -3.91 34.15 14.57
N GLU A 15 -4.14 34.61 13.34
CA GLU A 15 -5.06 33.94 12.43
C GLU A 15 -4.69 32.45 12.42
N PRO A 16 -5.66 31.54 12.62
CA PRO A 16 -5.40 30.12 12.54
C PRO A 16 -4.82 29.88 11.15
N LYS A 17 -3.53 29.54 11.08
CA LYS A 17 -2.92 29.10 9.83
C LYS A 17 -3.66 27.84 9.44
N GLU A 18 -4.61 28.03 8.53
CA GLU A 18 -5.36 26.96 7.92
C GLU A 18 -4.31 26.03 7.33
N ASN A 19 -4.13 24.87 7.95
CA ASN A 19 -3.21 23.87 7.45
C ASN A 19 -3.82 23.40 6.13
N GLU A 20 -3.50 24.09 5.04
CA GLU A 20 -3.81 23.67 3.70
C GLU A 20 -3.11 22.33 3.50
N ASN A 21 -3.87 21.25 3.72
CA ASN A 21 -3.46 19.90 3.41
C ASN A 21 -3.29 19.84 1.89
N LYS A 22 -2.08 20.14 1.43
CA LYS A 22 -1.75 20.14 0.02
C LYS A 22 -1.75 18.71 -0.49
N TRP A 23 -2.81 18.36 -1.23
CA TRP A 23 -2.88 17.10 -1.95
C TRP A 23 -1.94 17.13 -3.16
N TYR A 24 -1.23 16.03 -3.39
CA TYR A 24 -0.41 15.89 -4.59
C TYR A 24 -1.28 15.69 -5.84
N ARG A 25 -2.30 14.83 -5.75
CA ARG A 25 -3.24 14.53 -6.85
C ARG A 25 -4.62 14.16 -6.29
N VAL A 26 -5.66 14.56 -7.02
CA VAL A 26 -7.06 14.20 -6.74
C VAL A 26 -7.68 13.72 -8.04
N PHE A 27 -8.28 12.53 -8.01
CA PHE A 27 -8.95 11.92 -9.16
C PHE A 27 -10.45 11.93 -8.96
N ARG A 28 -11.21 12.12 -10.04
CA ARG A 28 -12.67 12.09 -10.01
C ARG A 28 -13.18 10.65 -10.17
N ASN A 29 -14.45 10.42 -9.89
CA ASN A 29 -15.04 9.08 -9.98
C ASN A 29 -15.09 8.53 -11.42
N ASP A 30 -14.99 9.40 -12.43
CA ASP A 30 -14.88 9.04 -13.84
C ASP A 30 -13.43 8.87 -14.33
N SER A 31 -12.43 9.11 -13.48
CA SER A 31 -11.03 8.88 -13.81
C SER A 31 -10.75 7.38 -13.93
N PRO A 32 -10.24 6.88 -15.07
CA PRO A 32 -9.93 5.47 -15.24
C PRO A 32 -8.75 5.05 -14.36
N THR A 33 -8.74 3.81 -13.86
CA THR A 33 -7.64 3.27 -13.03
C THR A 33 -6.28 3.38 -13.73
N LYS A 34 -6.25 3.30 -15.06
CA LYS A 34 -5.02 3.52 -15.83
C LYS A 34 -4.43 4.92 -15.64
N GLN A 35 -5.27 5.95 -15.56
CA GLN A 35 -4.81 7.32 -15.28
C GLN A 35 -4.23 7.43 -13.87
N VAL A 36 -4.90 6.83 -12.88
CA VAL A 36 -4.38 6.75 -11.50
C VAL A 36 -3.03 6.04 -11.46
N TYR A 37 -2.87 4.96 -12.23
CA TYR A 37 -1.61 4.27 -12.36
C TYR A 37 -0.52 5.16 -12.96
N GLU A 38 -0.73 5.70 -14.16
CA GLU A 38 0.29 6.47 -14.89
C GLU A 38 0.71 7.73 -14.13
N GLU A 39 -0.24 8.43 -13.49
CA GLU A 39 0.06 9.69 -12.82
C GLU A 39 0.55 9.51 -11.37
N ALA A 40 0.07 8.50 -10.63
CA ALA A 40 0.40 8.38 -9.20
C ALA A 40 1.23 7.15 -8.85
N ALA A 41 0.87 5.97 -9.39
CA ALA A 41 1.45 4.71 -8.91
C ALA A 41 2.69 4.26 -9.68
N LYS A 42 2.82 4.62 -10.96
CA LYS A 42 3.84 4.09 -11.88
C LYS A 42 5.26 4.38 -11.43
N GLU A 43 5.55 5.63 -11.06
CA GLU A 43 6.88 6.01 -10.59
C GLU A 43 7.27 5.23 -9.33
N VAL A 44 6.32 5.04 -8.41
CA VAL A 44 6.52 4.25 -7.20
C VAL A 44 6.73 2.77 -7.56
N ALA A 45 5.88 2.19 -8.41
CA ALA A 45 5.98 0.80 -8.84
C ALA A 45 7.31 0.49 -9.54
N LEU A 46 7.78 1.37 -10.43
CA LEU A 46 9.00 1.15 -11.22
C LEU A 46 10.29 1.55 -10.50
N SER A 47 10.22 2.26 -9.38
CA SER A 47 11.40 2.55 -8.55
C SER A 47 12.08 1.29 -7.98
N VAL A 48 11.38 0.15 -7.93
CA VAL A 48 11.99 -1.14 -7.58
C VAL A 48 13.09 -1.55 -8.56
N LEU A 49 13.00 -1.10 -9.81
CA LEU A 49 13.99 -1.37 -10.85
C LEU A 49 15.30 -0.60 -10.63
N SER A 50 15.28 0.48 -9.82
CA SER A 50 16.48 1.19 -9.35
C SER A 50 16.94 0.74 -7.96
N GLY A 51 16.37 -0.34 -7.42
CA GLY A 51 16.71 -0.89 -6.11
C GLY A 51 16.05 -0.17 -4.94
N ILE A 52 15.03 0.65 -5.18
CA ILE A 52 14.26 1.31 -4.13
C ILE A 52 13.08 0.42 -3.72
N ASN A 53 12.98 0.12 -2.42
CA ASN A 53 11.82 -0.56 -1.87
C ASN A 53 10.60 0.37 -1.92
N SER A 54 9.50 -0.11 -2.50
CA SER A 54 8.30 0.69 -2.72
C SER A 54 7.02 -0.02 -2.27
N SER A 55 6.07 0.79 -1.80
CA SER A 55 4.79 0.33 -1.28
C SER A 55 3.67 1.21 -1.79
N ILE A 56 2.59 0.58 -2.27
CA ILE A 56 1.36 1.23 -2.71
C ILE A 56 0.21 0.52 -2.00
N PHE A 57 -0.63 1.30 -1.33
CA PHE A 57 -1.80 0.79 -0.62
C PHE A 57 -3.00 1.70 -0.88
N ALA A 58 -4.20 1.10 -0.87
CA ALA A 58 -5.45 1.84 -0.95
C ALA A 58 -6.20 1.74 0.37
N TYR A 59 -6.74 2.87 0.85
CA TYR A 59 -7.55 2.94 2.06
C TYR A 59 -8.91 3.57 1.76
N GLY A 60 -9.92 3.27 2.57
CA GLY A 60 -11.29 3.73 2.36
C GLY A 60 -12.34 2.72 2.82
N GLN A 61 -13.60 3.15 2.91
CA GLN A 61 -14.73 2.30 3.31
C GLN A 61 -15.02 1.18 2.29
N THR A 62 -15.83 0.19 2.67
CA THR A 62 -16.31 -0.83 1.73
C THR A 62 -17.01 -0.18 0.53
N SER A 63 -16.85 -0.77 -0.66
CA SER A 63 -17.40 -0.24 -1.92
C SER A 63 -16.78 1.08 -2.42
N SER A 64 -15.71 1.59 -1.80
CA SER A 64 -15.01 2.82 -2.25
C SER A 64 -13.99 2.61 -3.37
N GLY A 65 -13.96 1.43 -4.00
CA GLY A 65 -13.06 1.13 -5.12
C GLY A 65 -11.64 0.62 -4.77
N LYS A 66 -11.28 0.41 -3.50
CA LYS A 66 -9.92 -0.05 -3.11
C LYS A 66 -9.39 -1.24 -3.92
N THR A 67 -10.14 -2.34 -3.91
CA THR A 67 -9.76 -3.58 -4.62
C THR A 67 -9.76 -3.36 -6.13
N TYR A 68 -10.74 -2.62 -6.65
CA TYR A 68 -10.84 -2.28 -8.07
C TYR A 68 -9.61 -1.51 -8.56
N THR A 69 -9.21 -0.47 -7.82
CA THR A 69 -8.05 0.36 -8.14
C THR A 69 -6.75 -0.43 -7.96
N MET A 70 -6.56 -1.15 -6.85
CA MET A 70 -5.31 -1.89 -6.62
C MET A 70 -5.11 -3.07 -7.55
N SER A 71 -6.18 -3.77 -7.94
CA SER A 71 -6.07 -4.83 -8.94
C SER A 71 -5.54 -4.27 -10.26
N GLY A 72 -6.14 -3.18 -10.76
CA GLY A 72 -5.66 -2.53 -11.98
C GLY A 72 -4.23 -1.98 -11.87
N ILE A 73 -3.88 -1.34 -10.75
CA ILE A 73 -2.49 -0.88 -10.51
C ILE A 73 -1.51 -2.06 -10.53
N THR A 74 -1.87 -3.19 -9.91
CA THR A 74 -1.04 -4.40 -9.88
C THR A 74 -0.82 -4.93 -11.30
N ASP A 75 -1.88 -5.04 -12.10
CA ASP A 75 -1.80 -5.52 -13.48
C ASP A 75 -0.88 -4.64 -14.34
N PHE A 76 -1.06 -3.31 -14.26
CA PHE A 76 -0.22 -2.38 -15.02
C PHE A 76 1.24 -2.38 -14.56
N ALA A 77 1.48 -2.42 -13.25
CA ALA A 77 2.83 -2.46 -12.70
C ALA A 77 3.57 -3.73 -13.12
N ILE A 78 2.90 -4.89 -13.03
CA ILE A 78 3.45 -6.17 -13.46
C ILE A 78 3.79 -6.11 -14.96
N ALA A 79 2.88 -5.63 -15.80
CA ALA A 79 3.12 -5.50 -17.23
C ALA A 79 4.33 -4.60 -17.54
N ASP A 80 4.45 -3.44 -16.90
CA ASP A 80 5.59 -2.53 -17.11
C ASP A 80 6.91 -3.12 -16.58
N ILE A 81 6.90 -3.87 -15.48
CA ILE A 81 8.08 -4.57 -14.95
C ILE A 81 8.53 -5.66 -15.93
N PHE A 82 7.62 -6.50 -16.43
CA PHE A 82 7.97 -7.51 -17.44
C PHE A 82 8.48 -6.86 -18.73
N ASN A 83 7.82 -5.80 -19.22
CA ASN A 83 8.28 -5.04 -20.38
C ASN A 83 9.68 -4.45 -20.19
N TYR A 84 10.04 -4.04 -18.96
CA TYR A 84 11.38 -3.57 -18.65
C TYR A 84 12.40 -4.70 -18.73
N ILE A 85 12.09 -5.86 -18.15
CA ILE A 85 12.96 -7.05 -18.10
C ILE A 85 13.23 -7.57 -19.52
N GLU A 86 12.20 -7.69 -20.36
CA GLU A 86 12.34 -8.15 -21.74
C GLU A 86 13.28 -7.26 -22.58
N LYS A 87 13.40 -5.98 -22.24
CA LYS A 87 14.25 -5.00 -22.93
C LYS A 87 15.70 -4.96 -22.39
N ARG A 88 16.06 -5.84 -21.46
CA ARG A 88 17.34 -5.82 -20.73
C ARG A 88 17.99 -7.20 -20.75
N THR A 89 18.53 -7.58 -21.91
CA THR A 89 19.20 -8.88 -22.12
C THR A 89 20.57 -8.97 -21.45
N GLU A 90 21.13 -7.86 -20.98
CA GLU A 90 22.44 -7.79 -20.33
C GLU A 90 22.41 -8.19 -18.84
N ARG A 91 21.22 -8.49 -18.30
CA ARG A 91 21.01 -8.81 -16.89
C ARG A 91 20.05 -9.97 -16.72
N GLU A 92 20.31 -10.79 -15.70
CA GLU A 92 19.37 -11.81 -15.24
C GLU A 92 18.49 -11.26 -14.12
N PHE A 93 17.21 -11.59 -14.17
CA PHE A 93 16.22 -11.16 -13.18
C PHE A 93 15.62 -12.38 -12.49
N VAL A 94 15.53 -12.32 -11.16
CA VAL A 94 14.78 -13.28 -10.36
C VAL A 94 13.60 -12.55 -9.74
N LEU A 95 12.40 -12.86 -10.22
CA LEU A 95 11.16 -12.34 -9.67
C LEU A 95 10.59 -13.30 -8.63
N LYS A 96 10.19 -12.74 -7.50
CA LYS A 96 9.46 -13.46 -6.46
C LYS A 96 8.16 -12.72 -6.20
N PHE A 97 7.08 -13.47 -6.11
CA PHE A 97 5.75 -12.95 -5.81
C PHE A 97 5.18 -13.68 -4.60
N SER A 98 4.54 -12.94 -3.72
CA SER A 98 3.88 -13.45 -2.51
C SER A 98 2.62 -12.63 -2.26
N THR A 99 1.56 -13.29 -1.80
CA THR A 99 0.32 -12.63 -1.40
C THR A 99 -0.04 -13.06 0.01
N LEU A 100 -0.37 -12.08 0.84
CA LEU A 100 -0.71 -12.28 2.25
C LEU A 100 -2.02 -11.56 2.54
N GLU A 101 -2.86 -12.23 3.32
CA GLU A 101 -4.05 -11.62 3.91
C GLU A 101 -3.85 -11.51 5.42
N ILE A 102 -4.15 -10.35 5.98
CA ILE A 102 -4.26 -10.15 7.42
C ILE A 102 -5.73 -9.88 7.71
N TYR A 103 -6.38 -10.81 8.41
CA TYR A 103 -7.77 -10.68 8.79
C TYR A 103 -7.97 -11.21 10.21
N ASN A 104 -8.54 -10.37 11.08
CA ASN A 104 -8.85 -10.72 12.47
C ASN A 104 -7.63 -11.32 13.20
N GLU A 105 -6.50 -10.59 13.21
CA GLU A 105 -5.22 -11.00 13.79
C GLU A 105 -4.61 -12.30 13.22
N SER A 106 -5.23 -12.88 12.18
CA SER A 106 -4.73 -14.06 11.49
C SER A 106 -4.02 -13.65 10.22
N VAL A 107 -2.79 -14.13 10.04
CA VAL A 107 -2.06 -14.00 8.77
C VAL A 107 -2.29 -15.26 7.94
N ARG A 108 -2.62 -15.10 6.65
CA ARG A 108 -2.84 -16.20 5.71
C ARG A 108 -1.96 -16.02 4.48
N ASP A 109 -1.33 -17.11 4.06
CA ASP A 109 -0.67 -17.19 2.76
C ASP A 109 -1.74 -17.46 1.69
N LEU A 110 -1.96 -16.48 0.81
CA LEU A 110 -2.96 -16.57 -0.25
C LEU A 110 -2.48 -17.40 -1.46
N LEU A 111 -1.21 -17.77 -1.51
CA LEU A 111 -0.67 -18.73 -2.50
C LEU A 111 -0.67 -20.17 -1.97
N SER A 112 -0.96 -20.37 -0.66
CA SER A 112 -0.99 -21.69 -0.05
C SER A 112 -2.31 -22.41 -0.31
N VAL A 113 -2.23 -23.67 -0.77
CA VAL A 113 -3.39 -24.53 -1.00
C VAL A 113 -4.05 -24.97 0.32
N ASP A 114 -3.26 -25.15 1.38
CA ASP A 114 -3.72 -25.74 2.63
C ASP A 114 -4.51 -24.74 3.52
N GLY A 115 -4.55 -23.46 3.14
CA GLY A 115 -5.25 -22.38 3.87
C GLY A 115 -4.83 -22.18 5.34
N THR A 116 -3.74 -22.83 5.76
CA THR A 116 -3.30 -22.84 7.16
C THR A 116 -2.75 -21.46 7.53
N PRO A 117 -3.22 -20.84 8.63
CA PRO A 117 -2.68 -19.57 9.09
C PRO A 117 -1.18 -19.62 9.31
N LEU A 118 -0.50 -18.54 8.94
CA LEU A 118 0.89 -18.31 9.31
C LEU A 118 0.93 -17.79 10.74
N ARG A 119 1.87 -18.31 11.54
CA ARG A 119 2.16 -17.72 12.85
C ARG A 119 3.24 -16.66 12.69
N LEU A 120 2.96 -15.48 13.22
CA LEU A 120 3.96 -14.45 13.41
C LEU A 120 4.83 -14.85 14.61
N LEU A 121 6.12 -15.05 14.39
CA LEU A 121 7.08 -15.32 15.45
C LEU A 121 8.08 -14.17 15.55
N ASP A 122 8.33 -13.72 16.77
CA ASP A 122 9.39 -12.76 17.11
C ASP A 122 10.75 -13.47 17.11
N ASP A 123 11.19 -13.96 15.96
CA ASP A 123 12.61 -14.26 15.80
C ASP A 123 13.39 -12.93 15.70
N PRO A 124 14.69 -12.88 16.03
CA PRO A 124 15.53 -11.70 15.78
C PRO A 124 15.50 -11.24 14.30
N LYS A 125 15.04 -12.11 13.40
CA LYS A 125 14.88 -11.89 11.96
C LYS A 125 13.44 -11.57 11.55
N GLY A 126 12.46 -11.62 12.45
CA GLY A 126 11.03 -11.37 12.19
C GLY A 126 10.41 -12.28 11.14
N GLN A 127 10.77 -13.57 11.11
CA GLN A 127 10.33 -14.49 10.05
C GLN A 127 8.94 -15.06 10.33
N LEU A 128 8.07 -15.07 9.32
CA LEU A 128 6.84 -15.85 9.36
C LEU A 128 7.16 -17.33 9.16
N LEU A 129 6.69 -18.18 10.08
CA LEU A 129 6.87 -19.62 10.01
C LEU A 129 5.52 -20.33 9.76
N ARG A 130 5.59 -21.43 9.00
CA ARG A 130 4.47 -22.36 8.80
C ARG A 130 4.42 -23.36 9.96
N ASP A 131 3.21 -23.64 10.47
CA ASP A 131 3.01 -24.65 11.52
C ASP A 131 3.57 -26.04 11.13
N SER A 132 3.59 -26.38 9.83
CA SER A 132 4.12 -27.65 9.32
C SER A 132 5.66 -27.78 9.39
N GLN A 133 6.40 -26.67 9.50
CA GLN A 133 7.87 -26.72 9.65
C GLN A 133 8.31 -27.09 11.08
N ARG A 134 7.37 -27.29 12.03
CA ARG A 134 7.69 -27.82 13.38
C ARG A 134 7.92 -29.33 13.44
N LYS A 135 7.67 -30.09 12.37
CA LYS A 135 8.01 -31.52 12.36
C LYS A 135 9.44 -31.73 11.85
N LEU A 136 10.43 -31.23 12.58
CA LEU A 136 11.78 -31.80 12.60
C LEU A 136 12.45 -31.52 13.95
#